data_AF-A0A356S5F7-F1
#
_entry.id   AF-A0A356S5F7-F1
#
_cell.length_a   1.000
_cell.length_b   1.000
_cell.length_c   1.000
_cell.angle_alpha   90.00
_cell.angle_beta   90.00
_cell.angle_gamma   90.00
#
_symmetry.space_group_name_H-M   'P 1'
#
loop_
_entity.id
_entity.type
_entity.pdbx_description
1 polymer ?
#
loop_
_entity_poly.entity_id
_entity_poly.type
_entity_poly.pdbx_seq_one_letter_code
_entity_poly.pdbx_strand_id
1 'polypeptide(L)'
;MPTIRKASLDDSPRIADIYNCYFESTTITFEEEMVSAGDMAQRIAVTDHTRPWFVLEDDGLILGYAYAARWKDRSAYRFARETAIYLAPDNFGEGL
;
A
#
# COMPACT_ATOMS: atom_id res chain seq x y z
N MET A 1 -17.47 4.40 -9.99
CA MET A 1 -16.87 3.14 -10.48
C MET A 1 -15.42 3.17 -10.05
N PRO A 2 -14.92 2.13 -9.36
CA PRO A 2 -13.58 2.12 -8.85
C PRO A 2 -12.56 2.32 -9.98
N THR A 3 -11.57 3.18 -9.74
CA THR A 3 -10.49 3.47 -10.67
C THR A 3 -9.15 3.24 -9.99
N ILE A 4 -8.19 2.71 -10.75
CA ILE A 4 -6.81 2.53 -10.29
C ILE A 4 -5.98 3.69 -10.81
N ARG A 5 -5.29 4.39 -9.91
CA ARG A 5 -4.33 5.45 -10.25
C ARG A 5 -3.05 5.31 -9.45
N LYS A 6 -2.00 6.02 -9.87
CA LYS A 6 -0.77 6.12 -9.08
C LYS A 6 -1.07 6.81 -7.74
N ALA A 7 -0.45 6.31 -6.69
CA ALA A 7 -0.47 6.97 -5.39
C ALA A 7 0.33 8.29 -5.44
N SER A 8 -0.14 9.29 -4.72
CA SER A 8 0.58 10.52 -4.41
C SER A 8 0.96 10.54 -2.92
N LEU A 9 1.77 11.52 -2.51
CA LEU A 9 2.09 11.71 -1.10
C LEU A 9 0.87 12.12 -0.27
N ASP A 10 -0.12 12.78 -0.89
CA ASP A 10 -1.34 13.23 -0.22
C ASP A 10 -2.27 12.07 0.14
N ASP A 11 -2.08 10.89 -0.48
CA ASP A 11 -2.82 9.68 -0.15
C ASP A 11 -2.32 9.02 1.16
N SER A 12 -1.16 9.43 1.67
CA SER A 12 -0.49 8.75 2.79
C SER A 12 -1.30 8.65 4.08
N PRO A 13 -2.12 9.65 4.48
CA PRO A 13 -2.95 9.52 5.69
C PRO A 13 -3.96 8.38 5.56
N ARG A 14 -4.67 8.33 4.43
CA ARG A 14 -5.70 7.31 4.21
C ARG A 14 -5.12 5.92 4.02
N ILE A 15 -3.96 5.80 3.37
CA ILE A 15 -3.22 4.54 3.24
C ILE A 15 -2.77 4.04 4.62
N ALA A 16 -2.27 4.93 5.49
CA ALA A 16 -1.89 4.59 6.86
C ALA A 16 -3.10 4.10 7.67
N ASP A 17 -4.26 4.76 7.56
CA ASP A 17 -5.49 4.31 8.22
C ASP A 17 -5.88 2.89 7.80
N ILE A 18 -5.89 2.60 6.48
CA ILE A 18 -6.21 1.28 5.95
C ILE A 18 -5.23 0.23 6.50
N TYR A 19 -3.92 0.54 6.49
CA TYR A 19 -2.90 -0.38 6.98
C TYR A 19 -3.02 -0.66 8.48
N ASN A 20 -3.26 0.38 9.29
CA ASN A 20 -3.33 0.26 10.74
C ASN A 20 -4.58 -0.52 11.21
N CYS A 21 -5.65 -0.59 10.43
CA CYS A 21 -6.77 -1.50 10.71
C CYS A 21 -6.29 -2.96 10.85
N TYR A 22 -5.31 -3.36 10.03
CA TYR A 22 -4.73 -4.71 10.08
C TYR A 22 -3.71 -4.88 11.20
N PHE A 23 -2.99 -3.81 11.56
CA PHE A 23 -2.05 -3.82 12.69
C PHE A 23 -2.77 -4.12 14.01
N GLU A 24 -3.89 -3.45 14.27
CA GLU A 24 -4.58 -3.57 15.57
C GLU A 24 -5.22 -4.95 15.81
N SER A 25 -5.61 -5.64 14.74
CA SER A 25 -6.58 -6.75 14.83
C SER A 25 -6.15 -8.05 14.14
N THR A 26 -5.02 -8.07 13.43
CA THR A 26 -4.63 -9.22 12.60
C THR A 26 -3.12 -9.49 12.61
N THR A 27 -2.71 -10.59 11.98
CA THR A 27 -1.30 -10.94 11.72
C THR A 27 -0.88 -10.68 10.27
N ILE A 28 -1.66 -9.90 9.51
CA ILE A 28 -1.41 -9.64 8.08
C ILE A 28 -0.16 -8.77 7.89
N THR A 29 0.11 -7.89 8.86
CA THR A 29 1.35 -7.12 8.94
C THR A 29 2.19 -7.63 10.12
N PHE A 30 3.51 -7.57 9.97
CA PHE A 30 4.47 -7.90 11.03
C PHE A 30 5.07 -6.64 11.69
N GLU A 31 4.47 -5.47 11.45
CA GLU A 31 4.82 -4.26 12.20
C GLU A 31 4.44 -4.41 13.67
N GLU A 32 5.27 -3.85 14.55
CA GLU A 32 5.06 -3.87 16.00
C GLU A 32 4.52 -2.53 16.54
N GLU A 33 4.51 -1.50 15.70
CA GLU A 33 4.00 -0.16 16.01
C GLU A 33 3.09 0.36 14.90
N MET A 34 2.18 1.29 15.25
CA MET A 34 1.34 1.96 14.27
C MET A 34 2.19 2.79 13.30
N VAL A 35 1.82 2.75 12.03
CA VAL A 35 2.52 3.51 10.98
C VAL A 35 1.89 4.89 10.87
N SER A 36 2.70 5.95 10.96
CA SER A 36 2.20 7.31 10.77
C SER A 36 1.99 7.64 9.29
N ALA A 37 1.17 8.66 9.01
CA ALA A 37 1.04 9.21 7.65
C ALA A 37 2.38 9.70 7.08
N GLY A 38 3.30 10.18 7.94
CA GLY A 38 4.64 10.60 7.53
C GLY A 38 5.50 9.42 7.11
N ASP A 39 5.48 8.32 7.87
CA ASP A 39 6.21 7.10 7.52
C ASP A 39 5.69 6.51 6.22
N MET A 40 4.36 6.48 6.05
CA MET A 40 3.74 6.02 4.81
C MET A 40 4.09 6.91 3.63
N ALA A 41 4.17 8.24 3.82
CA ALA A 41 4.64 9.16 2.78
C ALA A 41 6.09 8.85 2.37
N GLN A 42 6.98 8.51 3.31
CA GLN A 42 8.35 8.09 2.98
C GLN A 42 8.36 6.79 2.17
N ARG A 43 7.49 5.83 2.48
CA ARG A 43 7.33 4.58 1.71
C ARG A 43 6.82 4.84 0.28
N ILE A 44 5.89 5.78 0.11
CA ILE A 44 5.39 6.16 -1.22
C ILE A 44 6.46 6.93 -2.00
N ALA A 45 7.25 7.78 -1.35
CA ALA A 45 8.25 8.64 -1.98
C ALA A 45 9.34 7.87 -2.74
N VAL A 46 9.61 6.61 -2.37
CA VAL A 46 10.57 5.77 -3.09
C VAL A 46 10.03 5.15 -4.39
N THR A 47 8.79 5.49 -4.77
CA THR A 47 8.15 5.02 -6.00
C THR A 47 8.99 5.31 -7.24
N ASP A 48 9.14 4.30 -8.08
CA ASP A 48 9.71 4.42 -9.43
C ASP A 48 9.04 3.44 -10.40
N HIS A 49 9.53 3.40 -11.64
CA HIS A 49 9.03 2.49 -12.70
C HIS A 49 9.11 0.99 -12.35
N THR A 50 9.92 0.61 -11.36
CA THR A 50 10.11 -0.77 -10.89
C THR A 50 9.50 -1.05 -9.51
N ARG A 51 9.00 -0.01 -8.85
CA ARG A 51 8.38 -0.03 -7.51
C ARG A 51 7.13 0.86 -7.50
N PRO A 52 6.13 0.59 -8.36
CA PRO A 52 4.95 1.42 -8.43
C PRO A 52 4.12 1.30 -7.15
N TRP A 53 3.46 2.40 -6.80
CA TRP A 53 2.39 2.45 -5.83
C TRP A 53 1.10 2.86 -6.53
N PHE A 54 0.03 2.14 -6.25
CA PHE A 54 -1.29 2.38 -6.79
C PHE A 54 -2.31 2.46 -5.66
N VAL A 55 -3.33 3.27 -5.87
CA VAL A 55 -4.54 3.30 -5.04
C VAL A 55 -5.73 2.91 -5.91
N LEU A 56 -6.67 2.23 -5.28
CA LEU A 56 -8.00 2.00 -5.79
C LEU A 56 -8.91 3.05 -5.17
N GLU A 57 -9.52 3.89 -6.01
CA GLU A 57 -10.35 5.01 -5.59
C GLU A 57 -11.75 4.90 -6.22
N ASP A 58 -12.78 5.14 -5.42
CA ASP A 58 -14.15 5.35 -5.91
C ASP A 58 -14.68 6.68 -5.33
N ASP A 59 -15.10 7.58 -6.22
CA ASP A 59 -15.63 8.92 -5.88
C ASP A 59 -14.82 9.71 -4.83
N GLY A 60 -13.48 9.74 -4.96
CA GLY A 60 -12.60 10.46 -4.04
C GLY A 60 -12.17 9.67 -2.80
N LEU A 61 -12.77 8.50 -2.56
CA LEU A 61 -12.45 7.64 -1.42
C LEU A 61 -11.50 6.52 -1.85
N ILE A 62 -10.35 6.44 -1.17
CA ILE A 62 -9.44 5.31 -1.34
C ILE A 62 -10.01 4.08 -0.61
N LEU A 63 -10.29 3.06 -1.41
CA LEU A 63 -10.84 1.77 -1.00
C LEU A 63 -9.73 0.75 -0.71
N GLY A 64 -8.52 0.99 -1.20
CA GLY A 64 -7.37 0.11 -1.01
C GLY A 64 -6.14 0.61 -1.76
N TYR A 65 -5.02 -0.06 -1.56
CA TYR A 65 -3.77 0.26 -2.23
C TYR A 65 -2.92 -0.99 -2.49
N ALA A 66 -2.03 -0.89 -3.46
CA ALA A 66 -1.09 -1.92 -3.82
C ALA A 66 0.27 -1.31 -4.15
N TYR A 67 1.34 -2.01 -3.81
CA TYR A 67 2.68 -1.58 -4.19
C TYR A 67 3.60 -2.74 -4.50
N ALA A 68 4.66 -2.44 -5.25
CA ALA A 68 5.78 -3.35 -5.42
C ALA A 68 7.05 -2.81 -4.78
N ALA A 69 7.83 -3.68 -4.16
CA ALA A 69 9.11 -3.39 -3.51
C ALA A 69 10.23 -4.31 -4.01
N ARG A 70 11.47 -3.92 -3.73
CA ARG A 70 12.63 -4.80 -3.95
C ARG A 70 12.56 -5.94 -2.95
N TRP A 71 12.63 -7.18 -3.43
CA TRP A 71 12.64 -8.36 -2.56
C TRP A 71 13.88 -8.40 -1.66
N LYS A 72 15.09 -8.31 -2.26
CA LYS A 72 16.38 -8.34 -1.54
C LYS A 72 17.43 -7.49 -2.27
N ASP A 73 18.48 -7.11 -1.54
CA ASP A 73 19.47 -6.18 -2.08
C ASP A 73 20.47 -6.77 -3.07
N ARG A 74 20.78 -8.07 -2.96
CA ARG A 74 21.82 -8.71 -3.79
C ARG A 74 21.41 -8.66 -5.26
N SER A 75 22.38 -8.40 -6.15
CA SER A 75 22.17 -8.20 -7.60
C SER A 75 21.46 -9.36 -8.31
N ALA A 76 21.56 -10.57 -7.77
CA ALA A 76 20.84 -11.75 -8.27
C ALA A 76 19.31 -11.57 -8.22
N TYR A 77 18.78 -10.79 -7.28
CA TYR A 77 17.35 -10.52 -7.10
C TYR A 77 16.84 -9.31 -7.88
N ARG A 78 17.65 -8.70 -8.76
CA ARG A 78 17.25 -7.46 -9.48
C ARG A 78 15.98 -7.58 -10.30
N PHE A 79 15.59 -8.80 -10.68
CA PHE A 79 14.35 -9.10 -11.41
C PHE A 79 13.19 -9.57 -10.53
N ALA A 80 13.43 -9.81 -9.24
CA ALA A 80 12.39 -10.21 -8.28
C ALA A 80 11.78 -8.98 -7.61
N ARG A 81 10.47 -9.00 -7.42
CA ARG A 81 9.72 -7.98 -6.69
C ARG A 81 8.82 -8.64 -5.67
N GLU A 82 8.64 -7.97 -4.56
CA GLU A 82 7.58 -8.27 -3.60
C GLU A 82 6.40 -7.37 -3.90
N THR A 83 5.17 -7.88 -3.76
CA THR A 83 3.95 -7.10 -3.91
C THR A 83 3.11 -7.24 -2.66
N ALA A 84 2.53 -6.14 -2.20
CA ALA A 84 1.58 -6.15 -1.11
C ALA A 84 0.33 -5.37 -1.52
N ILE A 85 -0.83 -5.84 -1.05
CA ILE A 85 -2.15 -5.32 -1.40
C ILE A 85 -2.97 -5.28 -0.12
N TYR A 86 -3.60 -4.15 0.14
CA TYR A 86 -4.46 -3.93 1.31
C TYR A 86 -5.74 -3.24 0.87
N LEU A 87 -6.89 -3.77 1.28
CA LEU A 87 -8.20 -3.15 1.08
C LEU A 87 -8.71 -2.58 2.39
N ALA A 88 -9.58 -1.58 2.35
CA ALA A 88 -10.36 -1.22 3.53
C ALA A 88 -11.25 -2.41 3.95
N PRO A 89 -11.48 -2.63 5.25
CA PRO A 89 -12.16 -3.83 5.74
C PRO A 89 -13.56 -4.10 5.16
N ASP A 90 -14.26 -3.04 4.74
CA ASP A 90 -15.62 -3.13 4.21
C ASP A 90 -15.70 -3.57 2.74
N ASN A 91 -14.56 -3.74 2.06
CA ASN A 91 -14.48 -3.91 0.60
C ASN A 91 -13.94 -5.30 0.18
N PHE A 92 -14.10 -6.33 1.01
CA PHE A 92 -13.62 -7.68 0.69
C PHE A 92 -14.59 -8.47 -0.20
N GLY A 93 -14.04 -9.35 -1.05
CA GLY A 93 -14.83 -10.31 -1.83
C GLY A 93 -15.49 -9.75 -3.08
N GLU A 94 -15.20 -8.50 -3.43
CA GLU A 94 -15.81 -7.80 -4.56
C GLU A 94 -14.98 -7.83 -5.85
N GLY A 95 -13.78 -8.45 -5.81
CA GLY A 95 -12.88 -8.53 -6.96
C GLY A 95 -12.12 -7.22 -7.25
N LEU A 96 -11.90 -6.42 -6.21
CA LEU A 96 -11.20 -5.13 -6.21
C LEU A 96 -9.67 -5.27 -6.17
#